data_AF-A0A7K1B963-F1
#
_entry.id   AF-A0A7K1B963-F1
#
_cell.length_a   1.000
_cell.length_b   1.000
_cell.length_c   1.000
_cell.angle_alpha   90.00
_cell.angle_beta   90.00
_cell.angle_gamma   90.00
#
_symmetry.space_group_name_H-M   'P 1'
#
loop_
_entity.id
_entity.type
_entity.pdbx_description
1 polymer ?
#
loop_
_entity_poly.entity_id
_entity_poly.type
_entity_poly.pdbx_seq_one_letter_code
_entity_poly.pdbx_strand_id
1 'polypeptide(L)' 'MGRRQYVFPQAGDDLAAIAARELPSTEHGAQQLLSWNLHLAARAGLGRSGGLLPSDIVFTEPPPAASTP' A
#
# COMPACT_ATOMS: atom_id res chain seq x y z
N MET A 1 -11.13 6.48 16.89
CA MET A 1 -10.13 6.20 15.83
C MET A 1 -10.84 5.42 14.73
N GLY A 2 -10.92 5.95 13.50
CA GLY A 2 -11.54 5.24 12.38
C GLY A 2 -10.63 4.12 11.85
N ARG A 3 -11.21 3.12 11.18
CA ARG A 3 -10.45 2.09 10.45
C ARG A 3 -9.88 2.73 9.18
N ARG A 4 -8.58 2.56 8.93
CA ARG A 4 -7.91 3.02 7.69
C ARG A 4 -8.59 2.39 6.47
N GLN A 5 -8.76 3.16 5.41
CA GLN A 5 -9.21 2.60 4.13
C GLN A 5 -8.14 1.70 3.53
N TYR A 6 -8.60 0.63 2.88
CA TYR A 6 -7.75 -0.34 2.21
C TYR A 6 -8.48 -1.00 1.05
N VAL A 7 -7.68 -1.56 0.14
CA VAL A 7 -8.14 -2.37 -0.99
C VAL A 7 -7.42 -3.71 -1.03
N PHE A 8 -8.02 -4.66 -1.73
CA PHE A 8 -7.34 -5.89 -2.14
C PHE A 8 -6.86 -5.74 -3.60
N PRO A 9 -5.64 -6.18 -3.94
CA PRO A 9 -5.15 -6.20 -5.30
C PRO A 9 -6.06 -7.04 -6.21
N GLN A 10 -6.30 -6.53 -7.41
CA GLN A 10 -6.92 -7.27 -8.50
C GLN A 10 -5.88 -8.12 -9.25
N ALA A 11 -6.33 -9.05 -10.08
CA ALA A 11 -5.43 -9.87 -10.87
C ALA A 11 -4.57 -8.99 -11.81
N GLY A 12 -3.24 -9.07 -11.66
CA GLY A 12 -2.30 -8.27 -12.43
C GLY A 12 -2.02 -6.87 -11.86
N ASP A 13 -2.65 -6.48 -10.74
CA ASP A 13 -2.32 -5.23 -10.07
C ASP A 13 -0.86 -5.27 -9.55
N ASP A 14 -0.16 -4.17 -9.79
CA ASP A 14 1.00 -3.76 -9.02
C ASP A 14 0.66 -2.49 -8.21
N LEU A 15 1.62 -1.99 -7.43
CA LEU A 15 1.40 -0.77 -6.65
C LEU A 15 1.17 0.47 -7.53
N ALA A 16 1.67 0.49 -8.77
CA ALA A 16 1.46 1.60 -9.68
C ALA A 16 0.02 1.63 -10.22
N ALA A 17 -0.53 0.47 -10.59
CA ALA A 17 -1.92 0.32 -11.00
C ALA A 17 -2.89 0.69 -9.87
N ILE A 18 -2.61 0.24 -8.64
CA ILE A 18 -3.41 0.61 -7.47
C ILE A 18 -3.28 2.11 -7.18
N ALA A 19 -2.07 2.69 -7.25
CA ALA A 19 -1.88 4.13 -7.03
C ALA A 19 -2.65 4.98 -8.06
N ALA A 20 -2.64 4.59 -9.33
CA ALA A 20 -3.39 5.31 -10.37
C ALA A 20 -4.91 5.29 -10.13
N ARG A 21 -5.43 4.22 -9.53
CA ARG A 21 -6.86 4.04 -9.24
C ARG A 21 -7.29 4.73 -7.95
N GLU A 22 -6.52 4.57 -6.88
CA GLU A 22 -6.89 4.98 -5.52
C GLU A 22 -6.31 6.34 -5.13
N LEU A 23 -5.18 6.75 -5.73
CA LEU A 23 -4.46 8.00 -5.46
C LEU A 23 -4.15 8.78 -6.76
N PRO A 24 -5.14 9.06 -7.62
CA PRO A 24 -4.91 9.60 -8.98
C PRO A 24 -4.22 10.96 -9.02
N SER A 25 -4.31 11.75 -7.94
CA SER A 25 -3.72 13.09 -7.83
C SER A 25 -2.39 13.11 -7.06
N THR A 26 -1.90 11.95 -6.60
CA THR A 26 -0.68 11.86 -5.80
C THR A 26 0.52 11.60 -6.70
N GLU A 27 1.45 12.55 -6.73
CA GLU A 27 2.77 12.36 -7.32
C GLU A 27 3.53 11.26 -6.56
N HIS A 28 4.16 10.32 -7.27
CA HIS A 28 4.83 9.15 -6.66
C HIS A 28 3.89 8.28 -5.79
N GLY A 29 2.63 8.11 -6.21
CA GLY A 29 1.62 7.35 -5.45
C GLY A 29 2.03 5.91 -5.10
N ALA A 30 2.77 5.22 -5.98
CA ALA A 30 3.26 3.87 -5.68
C ALA A 30 4.25 3.86 -4.49
N GLN A 31 5.17 4.83 -4.43
CA GLN A 31 6.10 5.01 -3.32
C GLN A 31 5.36 5.42 -2.04
N GLN A 32 4.33 6.26 -2.16
CA GLN A 32 3.49 6.64 -1.02
C GLN A 32 2.74 5.42 -0.45
N LEU A 33 2.10 4.62 -1.31
CA LEU A 33 1.49 3.34 -0.90
C LEU A 33 2.51 2.43 -0.23
N LEU A 34 3.71 2.26 -0.81
CA LEU A 34 4.75 1.43 -0.21
C LEU A 34 5.13 1.91 1.21
N SER A 35 5.23 3.22 1.42
CA SER A 35 5.55 3.81 2.72
C SER A 35 4.47 3.57 3.79
N TRP A 36 3.20 3.50 3.38
CA TRP A 36 2.05 3.26 4.26
C TRP A 36 1.80 1.76 4.54
N ASN A 37 2.46 0.89 3.79
CA ASN A 37 2.27 -0.55 3.76
C ASN A 37 3.60 -1.28 4.03
N LEU A 38 4.19 -1.03 5.20
CA LEU A 38 5.50 -1.57 5.59
C LEU A 38 5.60 -3.11 5.49
N HIS A 39 4.50 -3.84 5.63
CA HIS A 39 4.46 -5.30 5.42
C HIS A 39 4.78 -5.70 3.98
N LEU A 40 4.38 -4.90 2.99
CA LEU A 40 4.73 -5.11 1.59
C LEU A 40 6.22 -4.84 1.36
N ALA A 41 6.72 -3.74 1.92
CA ALA A 41 8.14 -3.36 1.83
C ALA A 41 9.06 -4.40 2.48
N ALA A 42 8.71 -4.89 3.66
CA ALA A 42 9.46 -5.91 4.37
C ALA A 42 9.54 -7.22 3.56
N ARG A 43 8.44 -7.62 2.91
CA ARG A 43 8.42 -8.82 2.07
C ARG A 43 9.31 -8.71 0.83
N ALA A 44 9.31 -7.54 0.18
CA ALA A 44 10.23 -7.29 -0.93
C ALA A 44 11.70 -7.40 -0.50
N GLY A 45 12.04 -6.89 0.69
CA GLY A 45 13.39 -7.00 1.29
C GLY A 45 13.82 -8.44 1.61
N LEU A 46 12.88 -9.37 1.79
CA LEU A 46 13.16 -10.80 2.04
C LEU A 46 13.38 -11.60 0.75
N GLY A 47 13.58 -10.94 -0.40
CA GLY A 47 13.78 -11.61 -1.68
C GLY A 47 12.52 -12.28 -2.24
N ARG A 48 11.35 -12.06 -1.63
CA ARG A 48 10.07 -12.41 -2.21
C ARG A 48 9.64 -11.28 -3.14
N SER A 49 10.31 -11.23 -4.29
CA SER A 49 10.09 -10.27 -5.38
C SER A 49 8.86 -10.60 -6.24
N GLY A 50 8.07 -11.62 -5.88
CA GLY A 50 6.75 -11.82 -6.44
C GLY A 50 5.86 -10.63 -6.04
N GLY A 51 5.16 -10.04 -7.02
CA GLY A 51 4.30 -8.88 -6.82
C GLY A 51 3.18 -9.08 -5.80
N LEU A 52 2.19 -8.21 -5.83
CA LEU A 52 1.10 -8.24 -4.86
C LEU A 52 0.34 -9.56 -4.92
N LEU A 53 0.08 -10.16 -3.77
CA LEU A 53 -0.81 -11.31 -3.65
C LEU A 53 -2.27 -10.83 -3.61
N PRO A 54 -3.24 -11.61 -4.13
CA PRO A 54 -4.66 -11.24 -4.05
C PRO A 54 -5.17 -11.06 -2.61
N SER A 55 -4.54 -11.73 -1.65
CA SER A 55 -4.87 -11.63 -0.22
C SER A 55 -4.16 -10.48 0.50
N ASP A 56 -3.29 -9.74 -0.19
CA ASP A 56 -2.62 -8.60 0.41
C ASP A 56 -3.63 -7.48 0.68
N ILE A 57 -3.44 -6.80 1.82
CA ILE A 57 -4.16 -5.57 2.14
C ILE A 57 -3.25 -4.41 1.75
N VAL A 58 -3.77 -3.50 0.93
CA VAL A 58 -3.08 -2.25 0.56
C VAL A 58 -3.85 -1.08 1.16
N PHE A 59 -3.31 -0.48 2.21
CA PHE A 59 -3.84 0.74 2.80
C PHE A 59 -3.66 1.91 1.85
N THR A 60 -4.75 2.63 1.60
CA THR A 60 -4.82 3.80 0.70
C THR A 60 -4.86 5.13 1.46
N GLU A 61 -4.72 5.06 2.78
CA GLU A 61 -4.66 6.22 3.68
C GLU A 61 -3.41 6.15 4.56
N PRO A 62 -2.88 7.31 5.00
CA PRO A 62 -1.74 7.35 5.91
C PRO A 62 -2.02 6.59 7.21
N PRO A 63 -0.98 6.03 7.86
CA PRO A 63 -1.14 5.51 9.21
C PRO A 63 -1.62 6.63 10.15
N PRO A 64 -2.41 6.31 11.18
CA PRO A 64 -2.79 7.31 12.18
C PRO A 64 -1.50 7.92 12.76
N ALA A 65 -1.53 9.23 12.97
CA ALA A 65 -0.42 9.93 13.64
C ALA A 65 -0.11 9.18 14.94
N ALA A 66 1.18 8.94 15.19
CA ALA A 66 1.61 8.43 16.46
C ALA A 66 1.12 9.40 17.54
N SER A 67 0.22 8.95 18.41
CA SER A 67 -0.13 9.72 19.60
C SER A 67 1.16 9.86 20.39
N THR A 68 1.73 11.06 20.41
CA THR A 68 2.84 11.36 21.30
C THR A 68 2.29 11.23 22.73
N PRO A 69 2.88 10.37 23.58
CA PRO A 69 2.43 10.23 24.97
C PRO A 69 2.63 11.52 25.77
#